data_AF-A0A645HSD0-F1
#
_entry.id   AF-A0A645HSD0-F1
#
_cell.length_a   1.000
_cell.length_b   1.000
_cell.length_c   1.000
_cell.angle_alpha   90.00
_cell.angle_beta   90.00
_cell.angle_gamma   90.00
#
_symmetry.space_group_name_H-M   'P 1'
#
loop_
_entity.id
_entity.type
_entity.pdbx_description
1 polymer ?
#
loop_
_entity_poly.entity_id
_entity_poly.type
_entity_poly.pdbx_seq_one_letter_code
_entity_poly.pdbx_strand_id
1 'polypeptide(L)'
;MYAEEGQALDAFVEVTLKDDDRQDPPITEDALDMLGILSHDEYKVLKELTKKIGAIVKEELEKRGIELYDIKFEFGRIGEDRHIALIDEISGGNMRAFKDGKHVEPLELEKLMLE
;
A
#
# COMPACT_ATOMS: atom_id res chain seq x y z
N MET A 1 24.31 -6.59 7.65
CA MET A 1 23.23 -5.81 7.01
C MET A 1 22.06 -6.75 6.82
N TYR A 2 20.83 -6.32 7.13
CA TYR A 2 19.64 -7.19 7.12
C TYR A 2 18.79 -7.06 5.84
N ALA A 3 18.95 -5.96 5.10
CA ALA A 3 18.34 -5.72 3.80
C ALA A 3 19.17 -4.75 2.95
N GLU A 4 19.01 -4.81 1.64
CA GLU A 4 19.61 -3.90 0.63
C GLU A 4 18.53 -3.06 -0.07
N GLU A 5 18.92 -1.91 -0.63
CA GLU A 5 18.00 -1.08 -1.42
C GLU A 5 17.54 -1.83 -2.68
N GLY A 6 16.23 -1.80 -2.95
CA GLY A 6 15.64 -2.55 -4.07
C GLY A 6 15.60 -4.08 -3.86
N GLN A 7 15.93 -4.58 -2.67
CA GLN A 7 15.80 -6.01 -2.37
C GLN A 7 14.35 -6.46 -2.55
N ALA A 8 14.14 -7.46 -3.40
CA ALA A 8 12.83 -8.05 -3.60
C ALA A 8 12.30 -8.68 -2.31
N LEU A 9 11.06 -8.35 -1.94
CA LEU A 9 10.33 -8.91 -0.81
C LEU A 9 9.03 -9.58 -1.30
N ASP A 10 8.48 -10.49 -0.50
CA ASP A 10 7.23 -11.20 -0.80
C ASP A 10 5.98 -10.38 -0.43
N ALA A 11 5.83 -9.22 -1.09
CA ALA A 11 4.76 -8.24 -0.86
C ALA A 11 4.57 -7.96 0.64
N PHE A 12 5.63 -7.45 1.28
CA PHE A 12 5.62 -7.09 2.69
C PHE A 12 4.51 -6.06 2.97
N VAL A 13 3.77 -6.27 4.05
CA VAL A 13 2.68 -5.38 4.48
C VAL A 13 3.00 -4.89 5.88
N GLU A 14 3.10 -3.58 6.03
CA GLU A 14 3.16 -2.86 7.29
C GLU A 14 1.89 -2.03 7.45
N VAL A 15 1.46 -1.80 8.69
CA VAL A 15 0.31 -0.94 9.00
C VAL A 15 0.79 0.19 9.88
N THR A 16 0.40 1.41 9.56
CA THR A 16 0.65 2.61 10.36
C THR A 16 -0.66 3.17 10.90
N LEU A 17 -0.58 3.86 12.03
CA LEU A 17 -1.68 4.70 12.50
C LEU A 17 -1.69 5.99 11.69
N LYS A 18 -2.87 6.52 11.35
CA LYS A 18 -2.99 7.88 10.80
C LYS A 18 -2.94 8.88 11.96
N ASP A 19 -1.75 9.41 12.23
CA ASP A 19 -1.46 10.32 13.33
C ASP A 19 -0.30 11.23 12.93
N ASP A 20 -0.65 12.33 12.26
CA ASP A 20 0.31 13.30 11.71
C ASP A 20 1.23 13.88 12.78
N ASP A 21 0.72 14.10 14.01
CA ASP A 21 1.49 14.62 15.14
C ASP A 21 2.60 13.65 15.59
N ARG A 22 2.41 12.35 15.32
CA ARG A 22 3.34 11.26 15.66
C ARG A 22 4.00 10.64 14.45
N GLN A 23 3.85 11.24 13.26
CA GLN A 23 4.47 10.81 12.01
C GLN A 23 4.09 9.38 11.61
N ASP A 24 2.80 9.05 11.74
CA ASP A 24 2.23 7.76 11.32
C ASP A 24 3.01 6.52 11.80
N PRO A 25 3.06 6.27 13.13
CA PRO A 25 3.88 5.20 13.67
C PRO A 25 3.39 3.81 13.23
N PRO A 26 4.31 2.85 12.95
CA PRO A 26 3.94 1.46 12.71
C PRO A 26 3.22 0.84 13.91
N ILE A 27 2.26 -0.04 13.64
CA ILE A 27 1.50 -0.76 14.66
C ILE A 27 1.29 -2.23 14.26
N THR A 28 1.31 -3.11 15.25
CA THR A 28 1.13 -4.55 15.05
C THR A 28 -0.34 -4.96 15.07
N GLU A 29 -0.64 -6.11 14.48
CA GLU A 29 -1.96 -6.74 14.51
C GLU A 29 -2.51 -6.88 15.95
N ASP A 30 -1.71 -7.41 16.88
CA ASP A 30 -2.13 -7.59 18.28
C ASP A 30 -2.49 -6.25 18.95
N ALA A 31 -1.73 -5.19 18.68
CA ALA A 31 -2.01 -3.88 19.25
C ALA A 31 -3.28 -3.27 18.65
N LEU A 32 -3.53 -3.45 17.35
CA LEU A 32 -4.76 -3.00 16.70
C LEU A 32 -6.00 -3.67 17.31
N ASP A 33 -5.93 -4.98 17.58
CA ASP A 33 -7.03 -5.75 18.19
C ASP A 33 -7.24 -5.36 19.66
N MET A 34 -6.16 -5.32 20.45
CA MET A 34 -6.21 -4.94 21.88
C MET A 34 -6.73 -3.52 22.11
N LEU A 35 -6.45 -2.59 21.19
CA LEU A 35 -6.95 -1.22 21.24
C LEU A 35 -8.34 -1.05 20.64
N GLY A 36 -8.92 -2.11 20.07
CA GLY A 36 -10.26 -2.09 19.46
C GLY A 36 -10.35 -1.28 18.16
N ILE A 37 -9.23 -1.11 17.44
CA ILE A 37 -9.16 -0.34 16.19
C ILE A 37 -9.54 -1.24 15.00
N LEU A 38 -8.94 -2.43 14.94
CA LEU A 38 -9.13 -3.42 13.88
C LEU A 38 -9.00 -4.82 14.50
N SER A 39 -10.01 -5.67 14.32
CA SER A 39 -9.95 -7.05 14.82
C SER A 39 -8.97 -7.91 14.01
N HIS A 40 -8.53 -9.04 14.57
CA HIS A 40 -7.71 -10.02 13.85
C HIS A 40 -8.32 -10.45 12.49
N ASP A 41 -9.63 -10.70 12.44
CA ASP A 41 -10.31 -11.12 11.20
C ASP A 41 -10.30 -10.00 10.15
N GLU A 42 -10.55 -8.76 10.58
CA GLU A 42 -10.48 -7.60 9.69
C GLU A 42 -9.04 -7.31 9.23
N TYR A 43 -8.05 -7.49 10.11
CA TYR A 43 -6.63 -7.35 9.77
C TYR A 43 -6.22 -8.35 8.68
N LYS A 44 -6.67 -9.60 8.80
CA LYS A 44 -6.43 -10.62 7.77
C LYS A 44 -7.01 -10.20 6.42
N VAL A 45 -8.27 -9.74 6.40
CA VAL A 45 -8.93 -9.25 5.18
C VAL A 45 -8.18 -8.05 4.60
N LEU A 46 -7.80 -7.08 5.44
CA LEU A 46 -7.02 -5.90 5.02
C LEU A 46 -5.71 -6.33 4.37
N LYS A 47 -4.94 -7.23 5.00
CA LYS A 47 -3.66 -7.71 4.49
C LYS A 47 -3.81 -8.45 3.15
N GLU A 48 -4.83 -9.29 3.02
CA GLU A 48 -5.15 -9.98 1.76
C GLU A 48 -5.53 -8.99 0.65
N LEU A 49 -6.33 -7.97 0.96
CA LEU A 49 -6.69 -6.91 0.03
C LEU A 49 -5.47 -6.07 -0.38
N THR A 50 -4.61 -5.67 0.57
CA THR A 50 -3.37 -4.93 0.28
C THR A 50 -2.49 -5.68 -0.71
N LYS A 51 -2.24 -6.97 -0.47
CA LYS A 51 -1.45 -7.80 -1.39
C LYS A 51 -2.09 -7.93 -2.76
N LYS A 52 -3.41 -8.16 -2.80
CA LYS A 52 -4.16 -8.32 -4.06
C LYS A 52 -4.15 -7.04 -4.88
N ILE A 53 -4.45 -5.90 -4.28
CA ILE A 53 -4.48 -4.60 -4.95
C ILE A 53 -3.07 -4.21 -5.39
N GLY A 54 -2.06 -4.37 -4.52
CA GLY A 54 -0.67 -4.11 -4.85
C GLY A 54 -0.19 -4.94 -6.05
N ALA A 55 -0.57 -6.22 -6.14
CA ALA A 55 -0.26 -7.06 -7.29
C ALA A 55 -0.91 -6.54 -8.58
N ILE A 56 -2.18 -6.12 -8.53
CA ILE A 56 -2.87 -5.55 -9.70
C ILE A 56 -2.18 -4.26 -10.17
N VAL A 57 -1.82 -3.36 -9.25
CA VAL A 57 -1.12 -2.11 -9.58
C VAL A 57 0.25 -2.41 -10.19
N LYS A 58 0.99 -3.36 -9.60
CA LYS A 58 2.28 -3.81 -10.12
C LYS A 58 2.16 -4.36 -11.55
N GLU A 59 1.23 -5.26 -11.80
CA GLU A 59 1.00 -5.85 -13.13
C GLU A 59 0.64 -4.77 -14.17
N GLU A 60 -0.13 -3.75 -13.78
CA GLU A 60 -0.49 -2.65 -14.69
C GLU A 60 0.71 -1.76 -15.04
N LEU A 61 1.59 -1.49 -14.06
CA LEU A 61 2.84 -0.73 -14.27
C LEU A 61 3.84 -1.50 -15.13
N GLU A 62 3.96 -2.81 -14.93
CA GLU A 62 4.87 -3.67 -15.68
C GLU A 62 4.59 -3.66 -17.19
N LYS A 63 3.32 -3.50 -17.61
CA LYS A 63 2.94 -3.35 -19.03
C LYS A 63 3.62 -2.17 -19.72
N ARG A 64 4.10 -1.19 -18.95
CA ARG A 64 4.77 0.04 -19.41
C ARG A 64 6.27 0.04 -19.10
N GLY A 65 6.80 -1.09 -18.61
CA GLY A 65 8.19 -1.23 -18.19
C GLY A 65 8.50 -0.44 -16.92
N ILE A 66 7.52 -0.26 -16.03
CA ILE A 66 7.66 0.45 -14.76
C ILE A 66 7.55 -0.56 -13.62
N GLU A 67 8.49 -0.50 -12.69
CA GLU A 67 8.56 -1.35 -11.51
C GLU A 67 7.91 -0.65 -10.32
N LEU A 68 6.99 -1.33 -9.62
CA LEU A 68 6.43 -0.86 -8.36
C LEU A 68 7.33 -1.30 -7.20
N TYR A 69 7.89 -0.36 -6.45
CA TYR A 69 8.65 -0.66 -5.23
C TYR A 69 7.70 -0.81 -4.03
N ASP A 70 6.78 0.12 -3.85
CA ASP A 70 5.72 0.06 -2.82
C ASP A 70 4.61 1.07 -3.11
N ILE A 71 3.51 0.90 -2.38
CA ILE A 71 2.32 1.74 -2.42
C ILE A 71 1.61 1.72 -1.07
N LYS A 72 1.08 2.87 -0.66
CA LYS A 72 0.24 3.03 0.54
C LYS A 72 -1.24 3.00 0.15
N PHE A 73 -2.03 2.25 0.90
CA PHE A 73 -3.49 2.22 0.78
C PHE A 73 -4.16 2.65 2.09
N GLU A 74 -5.31 3.32 1.98
CA GLU A 74 -6.18 3.62 3.13
C GLU A 74 -7.49 2.83 3.02
N PHE A 75 -7.85 2.16 4.12
CA PHE A 75 -9.02 1.31 4.21
C PHE A 75 -10.04 1.85 5.19
N GLY A 76 -11.31 1.60 4.91
CA GLY A 76 -12.44 1.95 5.77
C GLY A 76 -13.48 0.85 5.82
N ARG A 77 -14.35 0.92 6.83
CA ARG A 77 -15.55 0.09 6.93
C ARG A 77 -16.68 0.78 6.18
N ILE A 78 -17.27 0.09 5.21
CA ILE A 78 -18.36 0.61 4.38
C ILE A 78 -19.60 -0.31 4.44
N GLY A 79 -20.76 0.20 4.03
CA GLY A 79 -22.00 -0.56 4.04
C GLY A 79 -22.60 -0.80 5.43
N GLU A 80 -23.77 -1.45 5.47
CA GLU A 80 -24.45 -1.81 6.72
C GLU A 80 -23.75 -2.95 7.47
N ASP A 81 -23.10 -3.85 6.73
CA ASP A 81 -22.30 -4.97 7.24
C ASP A 81 -20.89 -4.56 7.67
N ARG A 82 -20.52 -3.28 7.44
CA ARG A 82 -19.23 -2.69 7.85
C ARG A 82 -18.01 -3.43 7.31
N HIS A 83 -18.08 -4.00 6.11
CA HIS A 83 -16.95 -4.70 5.51
C HIS A 83 -15.81 -3.73 5.16
N ILE A 84 -14.58 -4.26 5.18
CA ILE A 84 -13.36 -3.51 4.85
C ILE A 84 -13.28 -3.30 3.34
N ALA A 85 -13.08 -2.05 2.92
CA ALA A 85 -12.86 -1.66 1.53
C ALA A 85 -11.77 -0.59 1.44
N LEU A 86 -11.11 -0.53 0.28
CA LEU A 86 -10.25 0.59 -0.09
C LEU A 86 -11.14 1.84 -0.27
N ILE A 87 -10.78 2.96 0.36
CA ILE A 87 -11.63 4.17 0.38
C ILE A 87 -10.95 5.45 -0.14
N ASP A 88 -9.63 5.41 -0.32
CA ASP A 88 -8.85 6.56 -0.80
C ASP A 88 -8.35 6.31 -2.23
N GLU A 89 -7.47 7.18 -2.73
CA GLU A 89 -6.92 7.10 -4.08
C GLU A 89 -5.84 6.02 -4.27
N ILE A 90 -5.62 5.66 -5.54
CA ILE A 90 -4.43 4.97 -6.04
C ILE A 90 -3.79 5.96 -7.01
N SER A 91 -2.67 6.58 -6.62
CA SER A 91 -2.09 7.71 -7.36
C SER A 91 -0.57 7.63 -7.37
N GLY A 92 0.08 8.35 -8.29
CA GLY A 92 1.53 8.47 -8.25
C GLY A 92 2.04 9.09 -6.95
N GLY A 93 1.21 9.85 -6.22
CA GLY A 93 1.56 10.49 -4.95
C GLY A 93 1.63 9.52 -3.77
N ASN A 94 1.08 8.31 -3.88
CA ASN A 94 1.08 7.32 -2.80
C ASN A 94 1.88 6.05 -3.12
N MET A 95 2.68 6.06 -4.18
CA MET A 95 3.53 4.95 -4.56
C MET A 95 4.94 5.38 -4.96
N ARG A 96 5.89 4.44 -4.88
CA ARG A 96 7.23 4.58 -5.44
C ARG A 96 7.36 3.70 -6.66
N ALA A 97 7.54 4.31 -7.82
CA ALA A 97 7.65 3.65 -9.11
C ALA A 97 9.01 3.95 -9.76
N PHE A 98 9.60 2.95 -10.41
CA PHE A 98 10.91 3.06 -11.03
C PHE A 98 10.87 2.61 -12.48
N LYS A 99 11.61 3.31 -13.34
CA LYS A 99 11.82 2.92 -14.74
C LYS A 99 13.31 2.97 -15.04
N ASP A 100 13.86 1.85 -15.53
CA ASP A 100 15.29 1.70 -15.80
C ASP A 100 16.18 2.08 -14.60
N GLY A 101 15.75 1.69 -13.38
CA GLY A 101 16.46 1.96 -12.12
C GLY A 101 16.38 3.42 -11.63
N LYS A 102 15.52 4.26 -12.23
CA LYS A 102 15.31 5.66 -11.80
C LYS A 102 13.91 5.86 -11.27
N HIS A 103 13.79 6.61 -10.18
CA HIS A 103 12.50 7.03 -9.64
C HIS A 103 11.73 7.85 -10.69
N VAL A 104 10.46 7.52 -10.85
CA VAL A 104 9.52 8.23 -11.72
C VAL A 104 8.67 9.14 -10.82
N GLU A 105 8.75 10.45 -11.04
CA GLU A 105 7.99 11.41 -10.24
C GLU A 105 6.47 11.25 -10.46
N PRO A 106 5.62 11.54 -9.46
CA PRO A 106 4.18 11.27 -9.51
C PRO A 106 3.46 11.79 -10.78
N LEU A 107 3.70 13.05 -11.16
CA LEU A 107 3.06 13.66 -12.34
C LEU A 107 3.60 13.12 -13.66
N GLU A 108 4.82 12.57 -13.66
CA GLU A 108 5.38 11.89 -14.83
C GLU A 108 4.77 10.49 -14.96
N LEU A 109 4.62 9.78 -13.83
CA LEU A 109 3.96 8.48 -13.79
C LEU A 109 2.55 8.56 -14.35
N GLU A 110 1.76 9.55 -13.94
CA GLU A 110 0.40 9.77 -14.45
C GLU A 110 0.37 9.92 -15.98
N LYS A 111 1.30 10.68 -16.56
CA LYS A 111 1.39 10.85 -18.01
C LYS A 111 1.74 9.53 -18.70
N LEU A 112 2.73 8.81 -18.17
CA LEU A 112 3.14 7.51 -18.69
C LEU A 112 2.00 6.49 -18.63
N MET A 113 1.09 6.59 -17.65
CA MET A 113 -0.07 5.70 -17.53
C MET A 113 -1.20 6.02 -18.52
N LEU A 114 -1.24 7.22 -19.09
CA LEU A 114 -2.28 7.68 -20.02
C LEU A 114 -1.93 7.48 -21.51
N GLU A 115 -0.66 7.23 -21.82
CA GLU A 115 -0.18 6.91 -23.18
C GLU A 115 -0.64 5.52 -23.67
#